data_AF-A0A8H3NNN9-F1
#
_entry.id   AF-A0A8H3NNN9-F1
#
_cell.length_a   1.000
_cell.length_b   1.000
_cell.length_c   1.000
_cell.angle_alpha   90.00
_cell.angle_beta   90.00
_cell.angle_gamma   90.00
#
_symmetry.space_group_name_H-M   'P 1'
#
loop_
_entity.id
_entity.type
_entity.pdbx_description
1 polymer ?
#
loop_
_entity_poly.entity_id
_entity_poly.type
_entity_poly.pdbx_seq_one_letter_code
_entity_poly.pdbx_strand_id
1 'polypeptide(L)'
;MVDAVCFPSQPRLYAMYRTKDKLYIVLEYTPGTTLGSLWPSLPENDKTSLLGQLRSIFADMRSLPSPGYYGSLTQRPVPHR
;
A
#
# COMPACT_ATOMS: atom_id res chain seq x y z
N MET A 1 11.09 3.62 21.92
CA MET A 1 11.85 3.26 20.71
C MET A 1 10.83 2.61 19.79
N VAL A 2 10.26 3.37 18.86
CA VAL A 2 9.25 2.81 17.94
C VAL A 2 10.03 1.94 16.97
N ASP A 3 9.78 0.64 17.00
CA ASP A 3 10.32 -0.28 16.01
C ASP A 3 9.86 0.23 14.65
N ALA A 4 10.84 0.72 13.87
CA ALA A 4 10.63 1.13 12.50
C ALA A 4 10.37 -0.12 11.69
N VAL A 5 9.14 -0.64 11.78
CA VAL A 5 8.53 -1.37 10.68
C VAL A 5 8.67 -0.42 9.49
N CYS A 6 9.58 -0.75 8.58
CA CYS A 6 9.65 -0.11 7.29
C CYS A 6 8.37 -0.48 6.55
N PHE A 7 7.26 0.18 6.90
CA PHE A 7 6.10 0.20 6.05
C PHE A 7 6.61 0.68 4.69
N PRO A 8 6.33 -0.05 3.59
CA PRO A 8 6.70 0.43 2.28
C PRO A 8 6.21 1.87 2.18
N SER A 9 7.07 2.79 1.74
CA SER A 9 6.78 4.22 1.65
C SER A 9 5.36 4.41 1.12
N GLN A 10 4.44 4.81 2.00
CA GLN A 10 3.04 4.91 1.61
C GLN A 10 2.91 6.11 0.69
N PRO A 11 2.51 5.92 -0.58
CA PRO A 11 2.49 7.02 -1.53
C PRO A 11 1.46 8.06 -1.08
N ARG A 12 1.86 9.33 -1.05
CA ARG A 12 0.96 10.43 -0.68
C ARG A 12 -0.16 10.58 -1.71
N LEU A 13 -1.39 10.78 -1.24
CA LEU A 13 -2.53 11.10 -2.11
C LEU A 13 -2.51 12.59 -2.45
N TYR A 14 -2.37 12.92 -3.75
CA TYR A 14 -2.41 14.29 -4.24
C TYR A 14 -3.82 14.73 -4.64
N ALA A 15 -4.58 13.85 -5.30
CA ALA A 15 -5.94 14.16 -5.72
C ALA A 15 -6.80 12.90 -5.84
N MET A 16 -8.10 13.06 -5.61
CA MET A 16 -9.11 12.05 -5.91
C MET A 16 -10.32 12.76 -6.53
N TYR A 17 -10.68 12.39 -7.74
CA TYR A 17 -11.80 13.03 -8.45
C TYR A 17 -12.51 12.04 -9.37
N ARG A 18 -13.78 12.34 -9.68
CA ARG A 18 -14.60 11.54 -10.58
C ARG A 18 -14.83 12.29 -11.88
N THR A 19 -14.71 11.59 -13.00
CA THR A 19 -15.03 12.13 -14.33
C THR A 19 -15.87 11.10 -15.07
N LYS A 20 -17.11 11.44 -15.41
CA LYS A 20 -18.14 10.49 -15.86
C LYS A 20 -18.30 9.38 -14.80
N ASP A 21 -18.21 8.11 -15.19
CA ASP A 21 -18.34 6.95 -14.30
C ASP A 21 -17.00 6.41 -13.78
N LYS A 22 -15.89 7.16 -13.93
CA LYS A 22 -14.55 6.72 -13.53
C LYS A 22 -14.02 7.51 -12.33
N LEU A 23 -13.53 6.80 -11.31
CA LEU A 23 -12.80 7.36 -10.17
C LEU A 23 -11.31 7.38 -10.49
N TYR A 24 -10.69 8.54 -10.34
CA TYR A 24 -9.26 8.75 -10.50
C TYR A 24 -8.63 9.00 -9.13
N ILE A 25 -7.53 8.31 -8.85
CA ILE A 25 -6.72 8.46 -7.64
C ILE A 25 -5.31 8.81 -8.10
N VAL A 26 -4.85 10.02 -7.78
CA VAL A 26 -3.52 10.52 -8.11
C VAL A 26 -2.65 10.41 -6.87
N LEU A 27 -1.68 9.50 -6.93
CA LEU A 27 -0.77 9.18 -5.83
C LEU A 27 0.66 9.60 -6.19
N GLU A 28 1.49 9.75 -5.18
CA GLU A 28 2.93 9.91 -5.31
C GLU A 28 3.54 8.75 -6.12
N TYR A 29 4.35 9.10 -7.11
CA TYR A 29 5.10 8.10 -7.87
C TYR A 29 6.28 7.61 -7.03
N THR A 30 6.22 6.33 -6.63
CA THR A 30 7.34 5.67 -5.95
C THR A 30 8.23 5.02 -7.01
N PRO A 31 9.43 5.56 -7.29
CA PRO A 31 10.34 4.97 -8.26
C PRO A 31 10.82 3.61 -7.75
N GLY A 32 10.88 2.62 -8.63
CA GLY A 32 11.38 1.30 -8.29
C GLY A 32 11.18 0.29 -9.39
N THR A 33 11.75 -0.89 -9.19
CA THR A 33 11.58 -2.04 -10.06
C THR A 33 10.56 -2.99 -9.45
N THR A 34 9.67 -3.55 -10.27
CA THR A 34 8.66 -4.48 -9.76
C THR A 34 9.32 -5.78 -9.34
N LEU A 35 8.90 -6.32 -8.20
CA LEU A 35 9.40 -7.62 -7.74
C LEU A 35 9.19 -8.71 -8.80
N GLY A 36 8.06 -8.67 -9.52
CA GLY A 36 7.77 -9.62 -10.60
C GLY A 36 8.81 -9.61 -11.74
N SER A 37 9.37 -8.44 -12.07
CA SER A 37 10.43 -8.34 -13.08
C SER A 37 11.78 -8.88 -12.60
N LEU A 38 12.09 -8.72 -11.31
CA LEU A 38 13.33 -9.21 -10.71
C LEU A 38 13.26 -10.68 -10.27
N TRP A 39 12.05 -11.21 -10.04
CA TRP A 39 11.82 -12.54 -9.50
C TRP A 39 12.58 -13.66 -10.24
N PRO A 40 12.64 -13.69 -11.59
CA PRO A 40 13.34 -14.75 -12.31
C PRO A 40 14.86 -14.73 -12.11
N SER A 41 15.45 -13.55 -11.87
CA SER A 41 16.90 -13.37 -11.74
C SER A 41 17.40 -13.45 -10.30
N LEU A 42 16.51 -13.50 -9.31
CA LEU A 42 16.88 -13.50 -7.90
C LEU A 42 17.43 -14.87 -7.45
N PRO A 43 18.54 -14.91 -6.70
CA PRO A 43 19.01 -16.10 -6.01
C PRO A 43 17.97 -16.65 -5.02
N GLU A 44 17.97 -17.96 -4.78
CA GLU A 44 17.01 -18.59 -3.86
C GLU A 44 17.12 -18.10 -2.41
N ASN A 45 18.34 -17.77 -1.97
CA ASN A 45 18.57 -17.18 -0.65
C ASN A 45 17.88 -15.80 -0.53
N ASP A 46 17.97 -14.98 -1.59
CA ASP A 46 17.36 -13.65 -1.62
C ASP A 46 15.84 -13.75 -1.70
N LYS A 47 15.31 -14.69 -2.48
CA LYS A 47 13.86 -14.98 -2.51
C LYS A 47 13.35 -15.36 -1.13
N THR A 48 14.07 -16.24 -0.42
CA THR A 48 13.67 -16.67 0.93
C THR A 48 13.65 -15.49 1.90
N SER A 49 14.69 -14.64 1.86
CA SER A 49 14.75 -13.41 2.67
C SER A 49 13.59 -12.44 2.35
N LEU A 50 13.34 -12.20 1.05
CA LEU A 50 12.26 -11.33 0.58
C LEU A 50 10.87 -11.85 0.97
N LEU A 51 10.65 -13.16 0.88
CA LEU A 51 9.41 -13.78 1.35
C LEU A 51 9.23 -13.61 2.86
N GLY A 52 10.31 -13.70 3.64
CA GLY A 52 10.32 -13.38 5.07
C GLY A 52 9.85 -11.94 5.33
N GLN A 53 10.44 -10.97 4.63
CA GLN A 53 10.08 -9.55 4.74
C GLN A 53 8.62 -9.29 4.36
N LEU A 54 8.16 -9.84 3.23
CA LEU A 54 6.77 -9.71 2.77
C LEU A 54 5.79 -10.30 3.78
N ARG A 55 6.11 -11.46 4.36
CA ARG A 55 5.28 -12.08 5.40
C ARG A 55 5.13 -11.18 6.61
N SER A 56 6.22 -10.58 7.09
CA SER A 56 6.17 -9.64 8.22
C SER A 56 5.32 -8.41 7.89
N ILE A 57 5.57 -7.75 6.74
CA ILE A 57 4.79 -6.58 6.31
C ILE A 57 3.29 -6.90 6.21
N PHE A 58 2.94 -8.06 5.64
CA PHE A 58 1.54 -8.47 5.55
C PHE A 58 0.93 -8.83 6.91
N ALA A 59 1.71 -9.40 7.83
CA ALA A 59 1.25 -9.66 9.19
C ALA A 59 0.95 -8.34 9.91
N ASP A 60 1.87 -7.37 9.81
CA ASP A 60 1.72 -6.05 10.42
C ASP A 60 0.50 -5.31 9.87
N MET A 61 0.32 -5.28 8.54
CA MET A 61 -0.85 -4.66 7.92
C MET A 61 -2.17 -5.31 8.35
N ARG A 62 -2.20 -6.64 8.55
CA ARG A 62 -3.40 -7.36 9.01
C ARG A 62 -3.63 -7.25 10.51
N SER A 63 -2.60 -6.90 11.29
CA SER A 63 -2.73 -6.64 12.72
C SER A 63 -3.43 -5.32 13.02
N LEU A 64 -3.49 -4.42 12.04
CA LEU A 64 -4.17 -3.13 12.18
C LEU A 64 -5.67 -3.37 12.46
N PRO A 65 -6.21 -2.82 13.56
CA PRO A 65 -7.62 -2.97 13.86
C PRO A 65 -8.44 -2.32 12.73
N SER A 66 -9.54 -2.97 12.36
CA SER A 66 -10.48 -2.32 11.46
C SER A 66 -10.95 -1.01 12.11
N PRO A 67 -10.93 0.12 11.39
CA PRO A 67 -11.38 1.40 11.94
C PRO A 67 -12.89 1.42 12.26
N GLY A 68 -13.61 0.29 12.10
CA GLY A 68 -15.06 0.18 12.31
C GLY A 68 -15.89 0.88 11.24
N TYR A 69 -15.24 1.67 10.37
CA TYR A 69 -15.85 2.45 9.32
C TYR A 69 -14.84 2.72 8.20
N TYR A 70 -15.22 2.38 6.97
CA TYR A 70 -14.47 2.72 5.76
C TYR A 70 -15.26 3.75 4.95
N GLY A 71 -14.83 5.00 4.94
CA GLY A 71 -15.51 6.09 4.23
C GLY A 71 -14.80 7.43 4.43
N SER A 72 -15.53 8.54 4.27
CA SER A 72 -14.97 9.89 4.49
C SER A 72 -14.36 10.01 5.90
N LEU A 73 -13.31 10.83 6.06
CA LEU A 73 -12.77 11.21 7.37
C LEU A 73 -13.85 11.75 8.33
N THR A 74 -14.93 12.29 7.77
CA THR A 74 -16.09 12.81 8.52
C THR A 74 -17.19 11.78 8.80
N GLN A 75 -16.92 10.49 8.54
CA GLN A 75 -17.89 9.39 8.63
C GLN A 75 -19.16 9.57 7.79
N ARG A 76 -19.10 10.43 6.78
CA ARG A 76 -20.19 10.67 5.83
C ARG A 76 -19.97 9.91 4.52
N PRO A 77 -21.04 9.64 3.75
CA PRO A 77 -20.90 9.13 2.39
C PRO A 77 -19.86 9.97 1.65
N VAL A 78 -18.88 9.31 1.02
CA VAL A 78 -17.91 10.00 0.17
C VAL A 78 -18.70 10.80 -0.86
N PRO A 79 -18.55 12.13 -0.93
CA PRO A 79 -19.30 12.92 -1.90
C PRO A 79 -18.85 12.50 -3.31
N HIS A 80 -19.64 11.62 -3.92
CA HIS A 80 -19.53 11.22 -5.31
C HIS A 80 -20.51 12.10 -6.06
N ARG A 81 -20.02 13.21 -6.61
CA ARG A 81 -20.74 13.98 -7.62
C ARG A 81 -20.14 13.69 -8.99
#